data_AF-U5EH27-F1
#
_entry.id   AF-U5EH27-F1
#
_cell.length_a   1.000
_cell.length_b   1.000
_cell.length_c   1.000
_cell.angle_alpha   90.00
_cell.angle_beta   90.00
_cell.angle_gamma   90.00
#
_symmetry.space_group_name_H-M   'P 1'
#
loop_
_entity.id
_entity.type
_entity.pdbx_description
1 polymer ?
#
loop_
_entity_poly.entity_id
_entity_poly.type
_entity_poly.pdbx_seq_one_letter_code
_entity_poly.pdbx_strand_id
1 'polypeptide(L)'
;MQTHRPVAGATIPAIEPILTPHGDDCRRLRVVARIDDPAVWHTAVGRLLAGGLRRWHARADIADHPALRRWSRLQDDRPVPERPSLRAVFEAVAAGAELATGDPCADLATAIMLLSSCPTEVVLQADPMNDPRAVRFSVYAYRDDDLPLAEALITTTVEACGALLARRCTVLREGPTVRPTVPIVDHPLPDLLVLGSTAAR
;
A
#
# COMPACT_ATOMS: atom_id res chain seq x y z
N MET A 1 -30.48 11.53 50.66
CA MET A 1 -29.14 12.01 50.23
C MET A 1 -28.60 11.04 49.21
N GLN A 2 -28.71 11.38 47.92
CA GLN A 2 -28.19 10.59 46.80
C GLN A 2 -26.78 11.10 46.45
N THR A 3 -25.80 10.21 46.48
CA THR A 3 -24.42 10.49 46.02
C THR A 3 -24.32 10.18 44.53
N HIS A 4 -24.11 11.23 43.73
CA HIS A 4 -23.94 11.15 42.28
C HIS A 4 -22.57 10.55 41.95
N ARG A 5 -22.55 9.45 41.19
CA ARG A 5 -21.36 8.83 40.62
C ARG A 5 -21.01 9.58 39.32
N PRO A 6 -19.76 10.00 39.06
CA PRO A 6 -19.40 10.54 37.76
C PRO A 6 -19.22 9.39 36.75
N VAL A 7 -19.88 9.53 35.61
CA VAL A 7 -19.75 8.67 34.43
C VAL A 7 -18.39 8.99 33.80
N ALA A 8 -17.56 7.96 33.61
CA ALA A 8 -16.34 8.05 32.82
C ALA A 8 -16.73 8.45 31.38
N GLY A 9 -16.45 9.70 31.03
CA GLY A 9 -16.67 10.22 29.69
C GLY A 9 -15.84 9.44 28.68
N ALA A 10 -16.48 9.04 27.58
CA ALA A 10 -15.83 8.43 26.45
C ALA A 10 -14.68 9.31 25.97
N THR A 11 -13.46 8.79 26.00
CA THR A 11 -12.28 9.42 25.41
C THR A 11 -12.55 9.54 23.90
N ILE A 12 -12.86 10.74 23.45
CA ILE A 12 -12.89 11.08 22.02
C ILE A 12 -11.50 10.75 21.48
N PRO A 13 -11.34 9.86 20.49
CA PRO A 13 -10.02 9.61 19.91
C PRO A 13 -9.53 10.94 19.33
N ALA A 14 -8.35 11.36 19.77
CA ALA A 14 -7.70 12.57 19.29
C ALA A 14 -7.70 12.55 17.77
N ILE A 15 -8.32 13.54 17.15
CA ILE A 15 -8.23 13.76 15.72
C ILE A 15 -6.75 14.01 15.45
N GLU A 16 -6.07 13.02 14.88
CA GLU A 16 -4.68 13.17 14.45
C GLU A 16 -4.60 14.42 13.55
N PRO A 17 -3.59 15.28 13.75
CA PRO A 17 -3.43 16.45 12.91
C PRO A 17 -3.29 16.00 11.46
N ILE A 18 -4.04 16.65 10.56
CA ILE A 18 -3.90 16.51 9.11
C ILE A 18 -2.51 17.07 8.77
N LEU A 19 -1.51 16.20 8.87
CA LEU A 19 -0.15 16.50 8.48
C LEU A 19 -0.11 16.52 6.95
N THR A 20 0.18 17.69 6.41
CA THR A 20 0.39 17.92 4.97
C THR A 20 1.38 16.89 4.43
N PRO A 21 1.07 16.20 3.32
CA PRO A 21 1.96 15.20 2.77
C PRO A 21 3.30 15.84 2.40
N HIS A 22 4.40 15.30 2.91
CA HIS A 22 5.75 15.67 2.50
C HIS A 22 6.01 15.15 1.06
N GLY A 23 6.98 15.73 0.36
CA GLY A 23 7.28 15.38 -1.05
C GLY A 23 7.56 13.89 -1.28
N ASP A 24 8.04 13.19 -0.25
CA ASP A 24 8.51 11.81 -0.30
C ASP A 24 7.52 10.79 0.31
N ASP A 25 6.30 11.24 0.63
CA ASP A 25 5.25 10.37 1.15
C ASP A 25 4.76 9.41 0.05
N CYS A 26 5.03 8.12 0.23
CA CYS A 26 4.46 7.08 -0.62
C CYS A 26 3.06 6.75 -0.14
N ARG A 27 2.13 6.58 -1.07
CA ARG A 27 0.75 6.15 -0.78
C ARG A 27 0.58 4.72 -1.22
N ARG A 28 -0.12 3.94 -0.42
CA ARG A 28 -0.63 2.63 -0.81
C ARG A 28 -2.14 2.68 -0.91
N LEU A 29 -2.68 2.54 -2.11
CA LEU A 29 -4.08 2.26 -2.35
C LEU A 29 -4.28 0.74 -2.30
N ARG A 30 -5.16 0.30 -1.42
CA ARG A 30 -5.62 -1.09 -1.34
C ARG A 30 -7.09 -1.15 -1.72
N VAL A 31 -7.39 -1.99 -2.68
CA VAL A 31 -8.76 -2.30 -3.12
C VAL A 31 -8.98 -3.79 -2.93
N VAL A 32 -10.17 -4.16 -2.46
CA VAL A 32 -10.64 -5.54 -2.43
C VAL A 32 -11.93 -5.59 -3.21
N ALA A 33 -12.02 -6.51 -4.15
CA ALA A 33 -13.20 -6.72 -4.97
C ALA A 33 -13.52 -8.20 -5.08
N ARG A 34 -14.78 -8.52 -5.34
CA ARG A 34 -15.21 -9.85 -5.77
C ARG A 34 -15.38 -9.86 -7.28
N ILE A 35 -14.86 -10.89 -7.94
CA ILE A 35 -15.02 -11.09 -9.38
C ILE A 35 -16.15 -12.08 -9.61
N ASP A 36 -17.27 -11.63 -10.17
CA ASP A 36 -18.46 -12.45 -10.37
C ASP A 36 -18.42 -13.19 -11.72
N ASP A 37 -17.83 -12.58 -12.75
CA ASP A 37 -17.69 -13.15 -14.09
C ASP A 37 -16.21 -13.26 -14.51
N PRO A 38 -15.60 -14.46 -14.41
CA PRO A 38 -14.22 -14.69 -14.81
C PRO A 38 -13.97 -14.47 -16.31
N ALA A 39 -14.93 -14.74 -17.20
CA ALA A 39 -14.71 -14.61 -18.65
C ALA A 39 -14.64 -13.13 -19.07
N VAL A 40 -15.55 -12.31 -18.51
CA VAL A 40 -15.52 -10.85 -18.70
C VAL A 40 -14.25 -10.25 -18.10
N TRP A 41 -13.84 -10.72 -16.91
CA TRP A 41 -12.58 -10.34 -16.28
C TRP A 41 -11.37 -10.59 -17.20
N HIS A 42 -11.18 -11.82 -17.69
CA HIS A 42 -10.06 -12.14 -18.59
C HIS A 42 -10.08 -11.28 -19.86
N THR A 43 -11.26 -11.04 -20.43
CA THR A 43 -11.40 -10.19 -21.62
C THR A 43 -11.01 -8.74 -21.33
N ALA A 44 -11.46 -8.18 -20.20
CA ALA A 44 -11.13 -6.82 -19.79
C ALA A 44 -9.62 -6.66 -19.54
N VAL A 45 -9.02 -7.61 -18.81
CA VAL A 45 -7.57 -7.64 -18.55
C VAL A 45 -6.78 -7.70 -19.86
N GLY A 46 -7.13 -8.61 -20.77
CA GLY A 46 -6.44 -8.74 -22.05
C GLY A 46 -6.50 -7.46 -22.89
N ARG A 47 -7.65 -6.76 -22.89
CA ARG A 47 -7.79 -5.46 -23.58
C ARG A 47 -6.92 -4.37 -22.96
N LEU A 48 -6.86 -4.29 -21.64
CA LEU A 48 -6.02 -3.33 -20.92
C LEU A 48 -4.54 -3.60 -21.16
N LEU A 49 -4.10 -4.85 -21.06
CA LEU A 49 -2.71 -5.23 -21.31
C LEU A 49 -2.31 -4.89 -22.75
N ALA A 50 -3.13 -5.25 -23.74
CA ALA A 50 -2.88 -4.90 -25.13
C ALA A 50 -2.81 -3.38 -25.35
N GLY A 51 -3.65 -2.61 -24.64
CA GLY A 51 -3.59 -1.14 -24.65
C GLY A 51 -2.28 -0.59 -24.07
N GLY A 52 -1.84 -1.12 -22.93
CA GLY A 52 -0.56 -0.77 -22.30
C GLY A 52 0.62 -1.09 -23.20
N LEU A 53 0.66 -2.30 -23.78
CA LEU A 53 1.72 -2.70 -24.71
C LEU A 53 1.79 -1.79 -25.94
N ARG A 54 0.65 -1.49 -26.57
CA ARG A 54 0.61 -0.58 -27.74
C ARG A 54 1.15 0.81 -27.44
N ARG A 55 0.89 1.35 -26.23
CA ARG A 55 1.38 2.67 -25.81
C ARG A 55 2.91 2.76 -25.80
N TRP A 56 3.57 1.65 -25.48
CA TRP A 56 5.01 1.59 -25.27
C TRP A 56 5.77 0.92 -26.42
N HIS A 57 5.05 0.33 -27.38
CA HIS A 57 5.63 -0.28 -28.55
C HIS A 57 6.56 0.69 -29.30
N ALA A 58 7.80 0.26 -29.55
CA ALA A 58 8.84 1.02 -30.26
C ALA A 58 9.26 2.36 -29.61
N ARG A 59 8.93 2.60 -28.34
CA ARG A 59 9.39 3.79 -27.61
C ARG A 59 10.80 3.57 -27.03
N ALA A 60 11.78 4.26 -27.61
CA ALA A 60 13.17 4.20 -27.15
C ALA A 60 13.39 4.85 -25.76
N ASP A 61 12.51 5.77 -25.36
CA ASP A 61 12.63 6.52 -24.10
C ASP A 61 12.02 5.82 -22.89
N ILE A 62 11.50 4.59 -23.06
CA ILE A 62 10.92 3.80 -21.97
C ILE A 62 11.91 3.56 -20.82
N ALA A 63 13.20 3.38 -21.13
CA ALA A 63 14.26 3.17 -20.14
C ALA A 63 14.51 4.42 -19.27
N ASP A 64 14.22 5.61 -19.81
CA ASP A 64 14.41 6.89 -19.14
C ASP A 64 13.16 7.40 -18.43
N HIS A 65 12.08 6.61 -18.44
CA HIS A 65 10.79 7.05 -17.92
C HIS A 65 10.90 7.55 -16.47
N PRO A 66 10.38 8.76 -16.13
CA PRO A 66 10.56 9.38 -14.82
C PRO A 66 10.14 8.48 -13.65
N ALA A 67 9.07 7.69 -13.82
CA ALA A 67 8.62 6.76 -12.80
C ALA A 67 9.66 5.68 -12.50
N LEU A 68 10.36 5.15 -13.51
CA LEU A 68 11.43 4.17 -13.28
C LEU A 68 12.55 4.78 -12.45
N ARG A 69 12.97 6.01 -12.76
CA ARG A 69 14.01 6.71 -11.99
C ARG A 69 13.59 6.95 -10.55
N ARG A 70 12.32 7.32 -10.31
CA ARG A 70 11.77 7.48 -8.95
C ARG A 70 11.81 6.16 -8.19
N TRP A 71 11.16 5.12 -8.71
CA TRP A 71 11.02 3.84 -8.03
C TRP A 71 12.35 3.08 -7.86
N SER A 72 13.33 3.33 -8.72
CA SER A 72 14.68 2.75 -8.62
C SER A 72 15.48 3.23 -7.42
N ARG A 73 15.23 4.44 -6.91
CA ARG A 73 15.96 5.01 -5.76
C ARG A 73 15.56 4.42 -4.41
N LEU A 74 14.48 3.63 -4.37
CA LEU A 74 13.79 3.24 -3.14
C LEU A 74 13.77 1.73 -2.91
N GLN A 75 14.32 0.93 -3.83
CA GLN A 75 14.38 -0.53 -3.69
C GLN A 75 15.31 -0.98 -2.54
N ASP A 76 16.19 -0.10 -2.06
CA ASP A 76 17.15 -0.45 -1.01
C ASP A 76 16.57 -0.39 0.42
N ASP A 77 15.43 0.29 0.65
CA ASP A 77 14.95 0.61 2.00
C ASP A 77 13.49 0.19 2.31
N ARG A 78 12.75 -0.42 1.37
CA ARG A 78 11.30 -0.70 1.55
C ARG A 78 10.84 -2.07 1.07
N PRO A 79 9.94 -2.75 1.80
CA PRO A 79 9.25 -3.94 1.31
C PRO A 79 8.11 -3.53 0.36
N VAL A 80 8.46 -3.11 -0.86
CA VAL A 80 7.50 -3.08 -1.97
C VAL A 80 7.36 -4.53 -2.44
N PRO A 81 6.15 -5.11 -2.47
CA PRO A 81 5.98 -6.52 -2.78
C PRO A 81 6.62 -6.88 -4.13
N GLU A 82 7.43 -7.93 -4.07
CA GLU A 82 8.12 -8.51 -5.20
C GLU A 82 7.10 -9.12 -6.17
N ARG A 83 7.05 -8.52 -7.37
CA ARG A 83 6.65 -9.09 -8.66
C ARG A 83 5.18 -8.90 -9.10
N PRO A 84 4.98 -8.52 -10.38
CA PRO A 84 6.02 -8.05 -11.29
C PRO A 84 6.59 -6.70 -10.80
N SER A 85 7.90 -6.49 -10.93
CA SER A 85 8.46 -5.17 -10.59
C SER A 85 8.20 -4.23 -11.76
N LEU A 86 7.87 -2.96 -11.48
CA LEU A 86 7.66 -1.95 -12.52
C LEU A 86 8.84 -1.89 -13.50
N ARG A 87 10.07 -2.01 -12.98
CA ARG A 87 11.30 -2.06 -13.77
C ARG A 87 11.31 -3.27 -14.71
N ALA A 88 11.08 -4.48 -14.20
CA ALA A 88 11.11 -5.70 -15.01
C ALA A 88 10.05 -5.65 -16.14
N VAL A 89 8.87 -5.09 -15.85
CA VAL A 89 7.82 -4.89 -16.87
C VAL A 89 8.32 -3.96 -17.97
N PHE A 90 8.87 -2.80 -17.63
CA PHE A 90 9.34 -1.83 -18.63
C PHE A 90 10.55 -2.35 -19.40
N GLU A 91 11.48 -3.04 -18.75
CA GLU A 91 12.63 -3.69 -19.41
C GLU A 91 12.17 -4.77 -20.40
N ALA A 92 11.19 -5.59 -20.02
CA ALA A 92 10.61 -6.59 -20.90
C ALA A 92 9.92 -5.96 -22.12
N VAL A 93 9.17 -4.86 -21.94
CA VAL A 93 8.60 -4.11 -23.06
C VAL A 93 9.68 -3.51 -23.95
N ALA A 94 10.73 -2.91 -23.37
CA ALA A 94 11.86 -2.35 -24.10
C ALA A 94 12.59 -3.41 -24.94
N ALA A 95 12.67 -4.64 -24.42
CA ALA A 95 13.23 -5.80 -25.09
C ALA A 95 12.29 -6.42 -26.15
N GLY A 96 11.05 -5.93 -26.29
CA GLY A 96 10.05 -6.48 -27.20
C GLY A 96 9.51 -7.85 -26.76
N ALA A 97 9.59 -8.18 -25.47
CA ALA A 97 9.13 -9.46 -24.94
C ALA A 97 7.60 -9.55 -24.91
N GLU A 98 7.09 -10.78 -25.04
CA GLU A 98 5.69 -11.07 -24.77
C GLU A 98 5.45 -11.09 -23.26
N LEU A 99 4.55 -10.22 -22.79
CA LEU A 99 4.27 -10.03 -21.36
C LEU A 99 3.01 -10.75 -20.86
N ALA A 100 2.19 -11.30 -21.75
CA ALA A 100 1.00 -12.03 -21.36
C ALA A 100 1.42 -13.35 -20.72
N THR A 101 1.05 -13.54 -19.45
CA THR A 101 1.35 -14.75 -18.68
C THR A 101 0.21 -15.77 -18.71
N GLY A 102 -0.99 -15.31 -19.08
CA GLY A 102 -2.21 -16.11 -18.96
C GLY A 102 -2.81 -16.13 -17.55
N ASP A 103 -2.10 -15.60 -16.56
CA ASP A 103 -2.67 -15.29 -15.24
C ASP A 103 -3.29 -13.88 -15.29
N PRO A 104 -4.61 -13.75 -15.18
CA PRO A 104 -5.26 -12.45 -15.28
C PRO A 104 -4.91 -11.50 -14.13
N CYS A 105 -4.44 -11.99 -12.98
CA CYS A 105 -3.95 -11.13 -11.91
C CYS A 105 -2.61 -10.49 -12.30
N ALA A 106 -1.64 -11.29 -12.73
CA ALA A 106 -0.35 -10.81 -13.19
C ALA A 106 -0.46 -9.91 -14.43
N ASP A 107 -1.32 -10.28 -15.38
CA ASP A 107 -1.55 -9.52 -16.61
C ASP A 107 -2.20 -8.16 -16.31
N LEU A 108 -3.13 -8.08 -15.35
CA LEU A 108 -3.72 -6.81 -14.95
C LEU A 108 -2.74 -5.94 -14.17
N ALA A 109 -1.96 -6.52 -13.26
CA ALA A 109 -0.90 -5.79 -12.56
C ALA A 109 0.05 -5.12 -13.56
N THR A 110 0.46 -5.88 -14.58
CA THR A 110 1.29 -5.42 -15.70
C THR A 110 0.61 -4.30 -16.50
N ALA A 111 -0.66 -4.46 -16.85
CA ALA A 111 -1.41 -3.44 -17.57
C ALA A 111 -1.51 -2.12 -16.79
N ILE A 112 -1.81 -2.18 -15.48
CA ILE A 112 -1.89 -1.01 -14.62
C ILE A 112 -0.52 -0.33 -14.52
N MET A 113 0.55 -1.09 -14.34
CA MET A 113 1.92 -0.55 -14.33
C MET A 113 2.27 0.18 -15.64
N LEU A 114 1.96 -0.41 -16.80
CA LEU A 114 2.24 0.22 -18.09
C LEU A 114 1.42 1.49 -18.30
N LEU A 115 0.16 1.53 -17.86
CA LEU A 115 -0.73 2.66 -18.13
C LEU A 115 -0.56 3.81 -17.13
N SER A 116 -0.36 3.50 -15.85
CA SER A 116 -0.29 4.48 -14.74
C SER A 116 1.11 4.71 -14.21
N SER A 117 2.08 3.87 -14.57
CA SER A 117 3.44 3.87 -14.02
C SER A 117 3.52 3.67 -12.50
N CYS A 118 2.44 3.17 -11.88
CA CYS A 118 2.37 2.85 -10.46
C CYS A 118 2.68 1.36 -10.24
N PRO A 119 3.64 0.98 -9.38
CA PRO A 119 3.81 -0.40 -8.96
C PRO A 119 2.51 -0.96 -8.38
N THR A 120 2.11 -2.12 -8.89
CA THR A 120 0.81 -2.71 -8.61
C THR A 120 0.93 -4.20 -8.34
N GLU A 121 0.29 -4.67 -7.29
CA GLU A 121 0.17 -6.08 -6.96
C GLU A 121 -1.31 -6.46 -7.05
N VAL A 122 -1.62 -7.59 -7.70
CA VAL A 122 -2.98 -8.14 -7.78
C VAL A 122 -2.91 -9.60 -7.34
N VAL A 123 -3.65 -9.95 -6.30
CA VAL A 123 -3.59 -11.28 -5.68
C VAL A 123 -5.00 -11.81 -5.46
N LEU A 124 -5.26 -13.01 -5.97
CA LEU A 124 -6.44 -13.78 -5.60
C LEU A 124 -6.32 -14.18 -4.12
N GLN A 125 -7.31 -13.83 -3.30
CA GLN A 125 -7.31 -14.16 -1.89
C GLN A 125 -7.71 -15.62 -1.71
N ALA A 126 -6.80 -16.40 -1.13
CA ALA A 126 -6.97 -17.84 -0.95
C ALA A 126 -7.76 -18.23 0.32
N ASP A 127 -8.36 -17.27 1.03
CA ASP A 127 -9.02 -17.56 2.31
C ASP A 127 -10.37 -18.29 2.07
N PRO A 128 -10.51 -19.57 2.42
CA PRO A 128 -11.74 -20.32 2.14
C PRO A 128 -12.95 -19.84 2.96
N MET A 129 -12.75 -18.98 3.97
CA MET A 129 -13.82 -18.33 4.73
C MET A 129 -14.25 -16.98 4.13
N ASN A 130 -13.44 -16.40 3.23
CA ASN A 130 -13.72 -15.16 2.51
C ASN A 130 -13.81 -15.48 1.02
N ASP A 131 -15.01 -15.49 0.46
CA ASP A 131 -15.34 -15.54 -0.96
C ASP A 131 -14.17 -15.93 -1.91
N PRO A 132 -14.15 -17.15 -2.48
CA PRO A 132 -13.03 -17.67 -3.29
C PRO A 132 -12.74 -16.87 -4.57
N ARG A 133 -13.52 -15.81 -4.84
CA ARG A 133 -13.34 -14.88 -5.96
C ARG A 133 -12.92 -13.48 -5.52
N ALA A 134 -12.53 -13.31 -4.26
CA ALA A 134 -12.00 -12.06 -3.75
C ALA A 134 -10.59 -11.81 -4.32
N VAL A 135 -10.40 -10.65 -4.94
CA VAL A 135 -9.12 -10.19 -5.48
C VAL A 135 -8.71 -8.94 -4.71
N ARG A 136 -7.47 -8.94 -4.23
CA ARG A 136 -6.84 -7.79 -3.59
C ARG A 136 -5.90 -7.10 -4.57
N PHE A 137 -6.08 -5.79 -4.69
CA PHE A 137 -5.19 -4.89 -5.41
C PHE A 137 -4.37 -4.09 -4.40
N SER A 138 -3.11 -3.85 -4.69
CA SER A 138 -2.26 -2.94 -3.91
C SER A 138 -1.40 -2.12 -4.86
N VAL A 139 -1.74 -0.84 -4.98
CA VAL A 139 -1.07 0.13 -5.83
C VAL A 139 -0.25 1.06 -4.96
N TYR A 140 0.99 1.30 -5.36
CA TYR A 140 1.92 2.20 -4.69
C TYR A 140 2.16 3.42 -5.58
N ALA A 141 2.13 4.61 -5.00
CA ALA A 141 2.28 5.85 -5.75
C ALA A 141 2.91 6.95 -4.90
N TYR A 142 3.88 7.65 -5.48
CA TYR A 142 4.30 8.96 -5.01
C TYR A 142 3.36 10.06 -5.50
N ARG A 143 3.60 11.28 -5.01
CA ARG A 143 2.85 12.47 -5.43
C ARG A 143 2.81 12.66 -6.94
N ASP A 144 3.93 12.37 -7.62
CA ASP A 144 4.08 12.58 -9.07
C ASP A 144 3.69 11.35 -9.91
N ASP A 145 3.18 10.29 -9.27
CA ASP A 145 2.63 9.13 -9.96
C ASP A 145 1.13 9.28 -10.20
N ASP A 146 0.60 8.63 -11.23
CA ASP A 146 -0.80 8.75 -11.62
C ASP A 146 -1.67 7.72 -10.87
N LEU A 147 -1.73 7.87 -9.54
CA LEU A 147 -2.61 7.06 -8.69
C LEU A 147 -4.09 7.16 -9.10
N PRO A 148 -4.64 8.33 -9.48
CA PRO A 148 -6.02 8.43 -9.94
C PRO A 148 -6.30 7.56 -11.16
N LEU A 149 -5.39 7.50 -12.13
CA LEU A 149 -5.53 6.61 -13.28
C LEU A 149 -5.48 5.14 -12.86
N ALA A 150 -4.53 4.75 -12.01
CA ALA A 150 -4.45 3.37 -11.53
C ALA A 150 -5.74 2.94 -10.82
N GLU A 151 -6.30 3.82 -9.99
CA GLU A 151 -7.58 3.59 -9.32
C GLU A 151 -8.74 3.46 -10.32
N ALA A 152 -8.83 4.36 -11.29
CA ALA A 152 -9.89 4.32 -12.30
C ALA A 152 -9.83 3.01 -13.12
N LEU A 153 -8.63 2.57 -13.51
CA LEU A 153 -8.45 1.29 -14.21
C LEU A 153 -8.97 0.11 -13.38
N ILE A 154 -8.66 0.07 -12.07
CA ILE A 154 -9.15 -0.99 -11.17
C ILE A 154 -10.67 -0.92 -11.04
N THR A 155 -11.21 0.25 -10.71
CA THR A 155 -12.65 0.43 -10.48
C THR A 155 -13.46 0.08 -11.71
N THR A 156 -13.11 0.59 -12.88
CA THR A 156 -13.83 0.30 -14.13
C THR A 156 -13.74 -1.18 -14.50
N THR A 157 -12.60 -1.83 -14.27
CA THR A 157 -12.47 -3.26 -14.54
C THR A 157 -13.36 -4.07 -13.60
N VAL A 158 -13.36 -3.73 -12.30
CA VAL A 158 -14.20 -4.40 -11.29
C VAL A 158 -15.68 -4.19 -11.57
N GLU A 159 -16.12 -2.97 -11.87
CA GLU A 159 -17.51 -2.65 -12.20
C GLU A 159 -18.03 -3.44 -13.41
N ALA A 160 -17.15 -3.77 -14.35
CA ALA A 160 -17.52 -4.55 -15.53
C ALA A 160 -17.72 -6.05 -15.24
N CYS A 161 -17.12 -6.61 -14.18
CA CYS A 161 -17.08 -8.05 -13.96
C CYS A 161 -17.39 -8.51 -12.53
N GLY A 162 -17.77 -7.61 -11.63
CA GLY A 162 -17.95 -7.93 -10.22
C GLY A 162 -18.33 -6.73 -9.36
N ALA A 163 -17.87 -6.75 -8.10
CA ALA A 163 -18.25 -5.76 -7.09
C ALA A 163 -17.08 -5.33 -6.21
N LEU A 164 -16.99 -4.02 -5.95
CA LEU A 164 -16.06 -3.45 -4.99
C LEU A 164 -16.52 -3.78 -3.56
N LEU A 165 -15.64 -4.39 -2.75
CA LEU A 165 -15.95 -4.74 -1.36
C LEU A 165 -15.38 -3.72 -0.37
N ALA A 166 -14.14 -3.31 -0.59
CA ALA A 166 -13.46 -2.38 0.29
C ALA A 166 -12.40 -1.57 -0.45
N ARG A 167 -12.18 -0.34 0.03
CA ARG A 167 -11.15 0.56 -0.47
C ARG A 167 -10.50 1.28 0.71
N ARG A 168 -9.16 1.33 0.70
CA ARG A 168 -8.38 2.06 1.72
C ARG A 168 -7.12 2.64 1.11
N CYS A 169 -6.89 3.93 1.33
CA CYS A 169 -5.63 4.58 1.00
C CYS A 169 -4.85 4.85 2.29
N THR A 170 -3.58 4.46 2.34
CA THR A 170 -2.70 4.67 3.50
C THR A 170 -1.44 5.40 3.06
N VAL A 171 -1.03 6.43 3.81
CA VAL A 171 0.28 7.07 3.63
C VAL A 171 1.33 6.22 4.34
N LEU A 172 2.32 5.76 3.59
CA LEU A 172 3.52 5.08 4.08
C LEU A 172 4.57 6.17 4.32
N ARG A 173 4.64 6.68 5.56
CA ARG A 173 5.66 7.66 5.95
C ARG A 173 6.98 6.97 6.27
N GLU A 174 8.07 7.57 5.83
CA GLU A 174 9.38 7.35 6.43
C GLU A 174 9.39 8.03 7.80
N GLY A 175 9.49 7.23 8.86
CA GLY A 175 10.03 7.73 10.11
C GLY A 175 11.50 7.34 10.17
N PRO A 176 12.42 8.18 10.68
CA PRO A 176 13.66 7.65 11.19
C PRO A 176 13.29 6.57 12.21
N THR A 177 13.85 5.37 12.08
CA THR A 177 13.84 4.38 13.16
C THR A 177 14.69 4.92 14.31
N VAL A 178 14.17 5.92 15.02
CA VAL A 178 14.64 6.22 16.37
C VAL A 178 14.17 5.02 17.19
N ARG A 179 15.05 4.03 17.33
CA ARG A 179 14.97 3.11 18.46
C ARG A 179 14.78 3.99 19.70
N PRO A 180 13.73 3.80 20.51
CA PRO A 180 13.74 4.38 21.84
C PRO A 180 14.86 3.68 22.59
N THR A 181 16.06 4.25 22.56
CA THR A 181 17.09 3.96 23.56
C THR A 181 16.59 4.61 24.84
N VAL A 182 15.65 3.96 25.50
CA VAL A 182 15.48 4.17 26.93
C VAL A 182 16.56 3.30 27.56
N PRO A 183 17.68 3.82 28.07
CA PRO A 183 18.32 3.13 29.15
C PRO A 183 17.30 3.12 30.29
N ILE A 184 16.73 1.95 30.53
CA ILE A 184 16.06 1.64 31.78
C ILE A 184 17.06 2.00 32.87
N VAL A 185 16.68 2.97 33.69
CA VAL A 185 17.40 3.32 34.90
C VAL A 185 17.23 2.13 35.85
N ASP A 186 18.16 1.19 35.82
CA ASP A 186 18.35 0.21 36.89
C ASP A 186 19.01 0.95 38.07
N HIS A 187 18.17 1.63 38.85
CA HIS A 187 18.52 1.96 40.23
C HIS A 187 17.88 0.92 41.15
N PRO A 188 18.66 -0.02 41.71
CA PRO A 188 18.16 -0.87 42.77
C PRO A 188 17.91 -0.02 44.02
N LEU A 189 16.66 -0.04 44.49
CA LEU A 189 16.29 0.37 45.85
C LEU A 189 17.08 -0.47 46.87
N PRO A 190 17.71 0.13 47.88
CA PRO A 190 17.97 -0.55 49.13
C PRO A 190 16.87 -0.23 50.14
N ASP A 191 16.27 -1.29 50.65
CA ASP A 191 15.34 -1.30 51.77
C ASP A 191 15.93 -0.67 53.05
N LEU A 192 15.09 0.13 53.71
CA LEU A 192 14.88 0.26 55.16
C LEU A 192 16.07 0.09 56.13
N LEU A 193 16.45 1.19 56.78
CA LEU A 193 16.80 1.17 58.21
C LEU A 193 16.08 2.29 58.98
N VAL A 194 15.25 1.85 59.92
CA VAL A 194 14.62 2.57 61.03
C VAL A 194 15.69 2.99 62.06
N LEU A 195 15.65 4.21 62.62
CA LEU A 195 15.80 4.50 64.07
C LEU A 195 15.87 6.01 64.43
N GLY A 196 15.07 6.41 65.43
CA GLY A 196 15.28 7.57 66.34
C GLY A 196 14.63 8.89 65.88
N SER A 197 13.43 9.28 66.32
CA SER A 197 13.03 9.76 67.66
C SER A 197 13.98 10.80 68.30
N THR A 198 13.54 12.06 68.31
CA THR A 198 13.45 13.05 69.43
C THR A 198 13.61 14.47 68.84
N ALA A 199 12.55 15.26 68.75
CA ALA A 199 12.01 16.16 69.77
C ALA A 199 12.67 17.56 69.79
N ALA A 200 11.80 18.55 69.64
CA ALA A 200 11.81 19.88 70.24
C ALA A 200 12.60 21.05 69.61
N ARG A 201 11.76 22.03 69.21
CA ARG A 201 11.91 23.50 69.15
C ARG A 201 12.68 24.11 67.98
#